data_AF-A0A8T4YAI8-F1
#
_entry.id   AF-A0A8T4YAI8-F1
#
_cell.length_a   1.000
_cell.length_b   1.000
_cell.length_c   1.000
_cell.angle_alpha   90.00
_cell.angle_beta   90.00
_cell.angle_gamma   90.00
#
_symmetry.space_group_name_H-M   'P 1'
#
loop_
_entity.id
_entity.type
_entity.pdbx_description
1 polymer ?
#
loop_
_entity_poly.entity_id
_entity_poly.type
_entity_poly.pdbx_seq_one_letter_code
_entity_poly.pdbx_strand_id
1 'polypeptide(L)'
;MQKDKEKIEEILKKDEAARRTTIILEKEEREFIDKLISEGKEPGIKPLISKMLDVYRSMMIYDWRFPGEYYCGISRIAFINIELLNILIQNIPEEKWREIGRKMGEAAKVSMEATLGIQTTNQEKWLEVFKRLRIQGFGDFYLKDKYILIKAPFISETEIWAGFLEGLLNVELDIKTSTPPFVFEITPQLNK
;
A
#
# COMPACT_ATOMS: atom_id res chain seq x y z
N MET A 1 -35.68 23.54 -3.88
CA MET A 1 -34.30 24.07 -3.70
C MET A 1 -33.82 24.06 -2.25
N GLN A 2 -34.48 24.73 -1.29
CA GLN A 2 -34.01 24.73 0.11
C GLN A 2 -34.36 23.43 0.88
N LYS A 3 -35.56 22.88 0.65
CA LYS A 3 -36.00 21.56 1.17
C LYS A 3 -35.19 20.37 0.65
N ASP A 4 -34.62 20.48 -0.56
CA ASP A 4 -33.82 19.41 -1.16
C ASP A 4 -32.40 19.39 -0.60
N LYS A 5 -31.84 20.56 -0.27
CA LYS A 5 -30.57 20.68 0.46
C LYS A 5 -30.67 20.13 1.89
N GLU A 6 -31.76 20.44 2.61
CA GLU A 6 -31.99 19.92 3.96
C GLU A 6 -32.14 18.39 3.98
N LYS A 7 -32.85 17.79 3.00
CA LYS A 7 -32.94 16.32 2.87
C LYS A 7 -31.60 15.67 2.54
N ILE A 8 -30.79 16.29 1.69
CA ILE A 8 -29.45 15.79 1.34
C ILE A 8 -28.51 15.88 2.55
N GLU A 9 -28.54 16.97 3.31
CA GLU A 9 -27.80 17.12 4.58
C GLU A 9 -28.28 16.14 5.65
N GLU A 10 -29.57 15.81 5.71
CA GLU A 10 -30.14 14.85 6.67
C GLU A 10 -29.79 13.40 6.31
N ILE A 11 -29.67 13.07 5.01
CA ILE A 11 -29.15 11.78 4.53
C ILE A 11 -27.65 11.68 4.82
N LEU A 12 -26.87 12.74 4.55
CA LEU A 12 -25.44 12.80 4.84
C LEU A 12 -25.15 12.71 6.35
N LYS A 13 -25.97 13.34 7.20
CA LYS A 13 -25.86 13.23 8.67
C LYS A 13 -26.26 11.86 9.21
N LYS A 14 -27.14 11.12 8.53
CA LYS A 14 -27.52 9.74 8.90
C LYS A 14 -26.44 8.71 8.59
N ASP A 15 -25.57 8.99 7.63
CA ASP A 15 -24.47 8.08 7.23
C ASP A 15 -23.24 8.14 8.16
N GLU A 16 -23.17 9.11 9.09
CA GLU A 16 -22.08 9.18 10.08
C GLU A 16 -22.32 8.33 11.34
N ALA A 17 -23.54 7.79 11.54
CA ALA A 17 -23.87 7.02 12.73
C ALA A 17 -23.49 5.53 12.59
N ALA A 18 -22.56 5.06 13.42
CA ALA A 18 -22.21 3.64 13.50
C ALA A 18 -23.45 2.78 13.81
N ARG A 19 -23.80 1.85 12.92
CA ARG A 19 -24.92 0.92 13.12
C ARG A 19 -24.49 -0.23 14.03
N ARG A 20 -25.31 -0.55 15.03
CA ARG A 20 -25.09 -1.73 15.89
C ARG A 20 -25.45 -2.99 15.10
N THR A 21 -24.53 -3.94 15.07
CA THR A 21 -24.71 -5.23 14.39
C THR A 21 -24.32 -6.34 15.36
N THR A 22 -25.12 -7.42 15.38
CA THR A 22 -24.79 -8.65 16.10
C THR A 22 -24.02 -9.57 15.17
N ILE A 23 -22.86 -10.06 15.62
CA ILE A 23 -22.06 -11.07 14.90
C ILE A 23 -22.16 -12.35 15.71
N ILE A 24 -22.54 -13.44 15.06
CA ILE A 24 -22.51 -14.79 15.64
C ILE A 24 -21.17 -15.38 15.22
N LEU A 25 -20.41 -15.86 16.20
CA LEU A 25 -19.15 -16.55 16.01
C LEU A 25 -19.30 -17.99 16.46
N GLU A 26 -18.72 -18.92 15.71
CA GLU A 26 -18.57 -20.29 16.14
C GLU A 26 -17.62 -20.38 17.34
N LYS A 27 -17.72 -21.49 18.08
CA LYS A 27 -16.95 -21.66 19.32
C LYS A 27 -15.44 -21.55 19.05
N GLU A 28 -14.95 -22.18 18.00
CA GLU A 28 -13.54 -22.20 17.63
C GLU A 28 -13.04 -20.80 17.23
N GLU A 29 -13.85 -20.03 16.51
CA GLU A 29 -13.55 -18.64 16.14
C GLU A 29 -13.46 -17.76 17.38
N ARG A 30 -14.40 -17.94 18.32
CA ARG A 30 -14.42 -17.18 19.57
C ARG A 30 -13.22 -17.49 20.43
N GLU A 31 -12.90 -18.78 20.63
CA GLU A 31 -11.74 -19.22 21.40
C GLU A 31 -10.43 -18.72 20.79
N PHE A 32 -10.32 -18.72 19.46
CA PHE A 32 -9.17 -18.17 18.76
C PHE A 32 -9.01 -16.67 19.02
N ILE A 33 -10.09 -15.88 18.93
CA ILE A 33 -10.06 -14.44 19.20
C ILE A 33 -9.71 -14.16 20.66
N ASP A 34 -10.32 -14.87 21.62
CA ASP A 34 -10.04 -14.69 23.06
C ASP A 34 -8.58 -15.05 23.39
N LYS A 35 -7.99 -16.04 22.70
CA LYS A 35 -6.55 -16.34 22.80
C LYS A 35 -5.70 -15.16 22.33
N LEU A 36 -6.00 -14.56 21.17
CA LEU A 36 -5.25 -13.40 20.67
C LEU A 36 -5.33 -12.19 21.63
N ILE A 37 -6.49 -12.00 22.26
CA ILE A 37 -6.69 -10.92 23.23
C ILE A 37 -5.90 -11.18 24.52
N SER A 38 -5.95 -12.41 25.06
CA SER A 38 -5.21 -12.75 26.28
C SER A 38 -3.69 -12.72 26.10
N GLU A 39 -3.19 -13.01 24.90
CA GLU A 39 -1.78 -12.84 24.52
C GLU A 39 -1.39 -11.37 24.24
N GLY A 40 -2.34 -10.43 24.29
CA GLY A 40 -2.11 -9.01 24.01
C GLY A 40 -1.88 -8.67 22.54
N LYS A 41 -2.13 -9.61 21.61
CA LYS A 41 -1.96 -9.43 20.15
C LYS A 41 -3.08 -8.60 19.53
N GLU A 42 -4.28 -8.65 20.10
CA GLU A 42 -5.41 -7.85 19.68
C GLU A 42 -6.06 -7.18 20.90
N PRO A 43 -6.42 -5.88 20.83
CA PRO A 43 -6.95 -5.14 21.97
C PRO A 43 -8.43 -5.46 22.27
N GLY A 44 -9.09 -6.25 21.41
CA GLY A 44 -10.48 -6.68 21.59
C GLY A 44 -11.16 -7.05 20.28
N ILE A 45 -12.32 -7.68 20.37
CA ILE A 45 -13.10 -8.14 19.21
C ILE A 45 -13.53 -6.98 18.29
N LYS A 46 -13.97 -5.85 18.85
CA LYS A 46 -14.43 -4.71 18.05
C LYS A 46 -13.28 -4.10 17.22
N PRO A 47 -12.12 -3.74 17.80
CA PRO A 47 -10.96 -3.31 17.02
C PRO A 47 -10.50 -4.33 15.98
N LEU A 48 -10.51 -5.63 16.32
CA LEU A 48 -10.16 -6.71 15.38
C LEU A 48 -11.09 -6.71 14.17
N ILE A 49 -12.41 -6.68 14.37
CA ILE A 49 -13.37 -6.65 13.26
C ILE A 49 -13.20 -5.39 12.40
N SER A 50 -13.00 -4.22 13.01
CA SER A 50 -12.71 -2.99 12.26
C SER A 50 -11.45 -3.11 11.41
N LYS A 51 -10.35 -3.63 11.99
CA LYS A 51 -9.09 -3.89 11.29
C LYS A 51 -9.29 -4.89 10.13
N MET A 52 -10.03 -5.97 10.35
CA MET A 52 -10.31 -6.97 9.33
C MET A 52 -11.11 -6.40 8.16
N LEU A 53 -12.13 -5.56 8.41
CA LEU A 53 -12.89 -4.89 7.36
C LEU A 53 -12.02 -3.91 6.55
N ASP A 54 -11.14 -3.17 7.23
CA ASP A 54 -10.21 -2.27 6.56
C ASP A 54 -9.22 -3.02 5.69
N VAL A 55 -8.67 -4.14 6.17
CA VAL A 55 -7.80 -5.02 5.38
C VAL A 55 -8.55 -5.64 4.21
N TYR A 56 -9.75 -6.18 4.45
CA TYR A 56 -10.60 -6.81 3.43
C TYR A 56 -10.87 -5.88 2.26
N ARG A 57 -11.23 -4.63 2.55
CA ARG A 57 -11.44 -3.60 1.53
C ARG A 57 -10.13 -3.16 0.89
N SER A 58 -9.10 -2.89 1.67
CA SER A 58 -7.83 -2.33 1.17
C SER A 58 -7.07 -3.31 0.27
N MET A 59 -7.13 -4.60 0.56
CA MET A 59 -6.50 -5.65 -0.25
C MET A 59 -7.42 -6.20 -1.35
N MET A 60 -8.65 -5.67 -1.47
CA MET A 60 -9.68 -6.15 -2.40
C MET A 60 -9.91 -7.66 -2.27
N ILE A 61 -9.99 -8.16 -1.02
CA ILE A 61 -10.11 -9.60 -0.74
C ILE A 61 -11.39 -10.19 -1.35
N TYR A 62 -12.42 -9.37 -1.58
CA TYR A 62 -13.64 -9.76 -2.29
C TYR A 62 -13.39 -10.20 -3.75
N ASP A 63 -12.27 -9.84 -4.37
CA ASP A 63 -11.88 -10.28 -5.72
C ASP A 63 -11.02 -11.56 -5.69
N TRP A 64 -10.62 -12.04 -4.50
CA TRP A 64 -9.77 -13.22 -4.37
C TRP A 64 -10.56 -14.49 -4.64
N ARG A 65 -9.95 -15.43 -5.37
CA ARG A 65 -10.46 -16.81 -5.48
C ARG A 65 -9.64 -17.67 -4.54
N PHE A 66 -10.09 -17.69 -3.28
CA PHE A 66 -9.42 -18.42 -2.22
C PHE A 66 -9.75 -19.93 -2.29
N PRO A 67 -8.77 -20.84 -2.18
CA PRO A 67 -7.31 -20.59 -2.12
C PRO A 67 -6.65 -20.53 -3.51
N GLY A 68 -5.53 -19.80 -3.62
CA GLY A 68 -4.58 -19.94 -4.75
C GLY A 68 -4.54 -18.81 -5.79
N GLU A 69 -5.60 -18.02 -5.96
CA GLU A 69 -5.58 -16.84 -6.83
C GLU A 69 -5.96 -15.58 -6.05
N TYR A 70 -4.95 -14.75 -5.78
CA TYR A 70 -5.11 -13.48 -5.07
C TYR A 70 -5.01 -12.34 -6.06
N TYR A 71 -5.92 -11.38 -5.94
CA TYR A 71 -6.04 -10.25 -6.85
C TYR A 71 -6.08 -8.94 -6.09
N CYS A 72 -5.53 -7.90 -6.70
CA CYS A 72 -5.93 -6.55 -6.37
C CYS A 72 -6.25 -5.82 -7.67
N GLY A 73 -7.55 -5.69 -7.94
CA GLY A 73 -8.07 -5.33 -9.25
C GLY A 73 -7.54 -6.24 -10.34
N ILE A 74 -6.94 -5.65 -11.37
CA ILE A 74 -6.44 -6.42 -12.53
C ILE A 74 -5.11 -7.15 -12.25
N SER A 75 -4.47 -6.88 -11.11
CA SER A 75 -3.15 -7.42 -10.81
C SER A 75 -3.23 -8.68 -9.95
N ARG A 76 -2.62 -9.76 -10.44
CA ARG A 76 -2.41 -10.98 -9.65
C ARG A 76 -1.30 -10.75 -8.63
N ILE A 77 -1.54 -11.19 -7.41
CA ILE A 77 -0.60 -11.11 -6.29
C ILE A 77 -0.15 -12.52 -5.90
N ALA A 78 1.14 -12.65 -5.58
CA ALA A 78 1.71 -13.85 -4.96
C ALA A 78 2.39 -13.46 -3.65
N PHE A 79 2.15 -14.23 -2.60
CA PHE A 79 2.92 -14.12 -1.36
C PHE A 79 4.21 -14.93 -1.53
N ILE A 80 5.34 -14.22 -1.62
CA ILE A 80 6.66 -14.81 -1.77
C ILE A 80 7.54 -14.40 -0.58
N ASN A 81 8.40 -15.33 -0.14
CA ASN A 81 9.39 -15.04 0.89
C ASN A 81 10.46 -14.08 0.35
N ILE A 82 10.88 -13.12 1.16
CA ILE A 82 11.87 -12.11 0.80
C ILE A 82 13.22 -12.74 0.40
N GLU A 83 13.58 -13.88 0.99
CA GLU A 83 14.81 -14.61 0.67
C GLU A 83 14.84 -15.08 -0.78
N LEU A 84 13.69 -15.48 -1.35
CA LEU A 84 13.59 -15.88 -2.75
C LEU A 84 13.83 -14.70 -3.69
N LEU A 85 13.29 -13.54 -3.34
CA LEU A 85 13.51 -12.31 -4.10
C LEU A 85 14.97 -11.86 -4.03
N ASN A 86 15.59 -11.93 -2.84
CA ASN A 86 16.99 -11.57 -2.66
C ASN A 86 17.92 -12.44 -3.53
N ILE A 87 17.65 -13.75 -3.62
CA ILE A 87 18.40 -14.64 -4.52
C ILE A 87 18.27 -14.19 -5.99
N LEU A 88 17.07 -13.78 -6.42
CA LEU A 88 16.89 -13.26 -7.79
C LEU A 88 17.70 -11.98 -8.00
N ILE A 89 17.64 -11.03 -7.07
CA ILE A 89 18.32 -9.74 -7.16
C ILE A 89 19.85 -9.91 -7.18
N GLN A 90 20.40 -10.84 -6.38
CA GLN A 90 21.84 -11.14 -6.35
C GLN A 90 22.41 -11.64 -7.68
N ASN A 91 21.55 -12.13 -8.59
CA ASN A 91 21.96 -12.57 -9.92
C ASN A 91 21.83 -11.47 -10.99
N ILE A 92 21.40 -10.27 -10.60
CA ILE A 92 21.24 -9.13 -11.48
C ILE A 92 22.48 -8.22 -11.32
N PRO A 93 23.18 -7.87 -12.41
CA PRO A 93 24.27 -6.90 -12.36
C PRO A 93 23.83 -5.54 -11.79
N GLU A 94 24.65 -4.95 -10.93
CA GLU A 94 24.31 -3.72 -10.20
C GLU A 94 23.96 -2.56 -11.12
N GLU A 95 24.63 -2.45 -12.28
CA GLU A 95 24.38 -1.41 -13.27
C GLU A 95 22.97 -1.46 -13.88
N LYS A 96 22.25 -2.59 -13.72
CA LYS A 96 20.87 -2.76 -14.20
C LYS A 96 19.82 -2.50 -13.14
N TRP A 97 20.21 -2.37 -11.86
CA TRP A 97 19.26 -2.28 -10.74
C TRP A 97 18.30 -1.10 -10.89
N ARG A 98 18.81 0.08 -11.24
CA ARG A 98 17.98 1.27 -11.42
C ARG A 98 17.01 1.14 -12.60
N GLU A 99 17.45 0.56 -13.72
CA GLU A 99 16.61 0.32 -14.89
C GLU A 99 15.47 -0.66 -14.58
N ILE A 100 15.78 -1.74 -13.86
CA ILE A 100 14.78 -2.71 -13.41
C ILE A 100 13.79 -2.07 -12.45
N GLY A 101 14.30 -1.26 -11.50
CA GLY A 101 13.47 -0.42 -10.66
C GLY A 101 12.48 0.41 -11.48
N ARG A 102 12.95 1.16 -12.49
CA ARG A 102 12.09 2.00 -13.34
C ARG A 102 10.98 1.20 -14.02
N LYS A 103 11.32 0.07 -14.63
CA LYS A 103 10.34 -0.84 -15.25
C LYS A 103 9.32 -1.37 -14.25
N MET A 104 9.75 -1.72 -13.03
CA MET A 104 8.85 -2.11 -11.94
C MET A 104 7.91 -0.96 -11.54
N GLY A 105 8.44 0.26 -11.44
CA GLY A 105 7.68 1.47 -11.11
C GLY A 105 6.63 1.81 -12.16
N GLU A 106 6.99 1.74 -13.44
CA GLU A 106 6.09 1.93 -14.58
C GLU A 106 4.93 0.92 -14.58
N ALA A 107 5.25 -0.36 -14.34
CA ALA A 107 4.22 -1.40 -14.23
C ALA A 107 3.28 -1.15 -13.04
N ALA A 108 3.83 -0.76 -11.89
CA ALA A 108 3.04 -0.41 -10.71
C ALA A 108 2.16 0.83 -10.94
N LYS A 109 2.66 1.85 -11.64
CA LYS A 109 1.90 3.03 -12.06
C LYS A 109 0.67 2.63 -12.87
N VAL A 110 0.85 1.84 -13.93
CA VAL A 110 -0.27 1.39 -14.78
C VAL A 110 -1.31 0.62 -13.96
N SER A 111 -0.87 -0.27 -13.07
CA SER A 111 -1.77 -1.02 -12.19
C SER A 111 -2.59 -0.10 -11.28
N MET A 112 -1.95 0.87 -10.63
CA MET A 112 -2.62 1.81 -9.72
C MET A 112 -3.58 2.77 -10.46
N GLU A 113 -3.17 3.30 -11.61
CA GLU A 113 -3.99 4.20 -12.41
C GLU A 113 -5.22 3.48 -12.97
N ALA A 114 -5.06 2.26 -13.51
CA ALA A 114 -6.16 1.50 -14.09
C ALA A 114 -7.11 0.90 -13.05
N THR A 115 -6.59 0.44 -11.92
CA THR A 115 -7.39 -0.25 -10.89
C THR A 115 -8.03 0.72 -9.89
N LEU A 116 -7.26 1.72 -9.45
CA LEU A 116 -7.62 2.57 -8.32
C LEU A 116 -7.93 4.00 -8.75
N GLY A 117 -7.66 4.38 -10.01
CA GLY A 117 -7.83 5.74 -10.49
C GLY A 117 -6.88 6.75 -9.83
N ILE A 118 -5.77 6.28 -9.24
CA ILE A 118 -4.80 7.14 -8.55
C ILE A 118 -3.79 7.65 -9.58
N GLN A 119 -3.79 8.96 -9.84
CA GLN A 119 -2.82 9.62 -10.72
C GLN A 119 -1.45 9.70 -10.03
N THR A 120 -0.52 8.81 -10.37
CA THR A 120 0.74 8.68 -9.62
C THR A 120 1.72 9.83 -9.88
N THR A 121 1.58 10.52 -11.00
CA THR A 121 2.41 11.68 -11.36
C THR A 121 1.92 12.99 -10.70
N ASN A 122 0.72 12.99 -10.12
CA ASN A 122 0.22 14.12 -9.36
C ASN A 122 0.73 14.04 -7.92
N GLN A 123 1.61 14.98 -7.54
CA GLN A 123 2.20 15.02 -6.21
C GLN A 123 1.17 15.09 -5.07
N GLU A 124 0.02 15.74 -5.28
CA GLU A 124 -1.07 15.82 -4.30
C GLU A 124 -1.64 14.44 -3.95
N LYS A 125 -1.50 13.47 -4.88
CA LYS A 125 -1.97 12.09 -4.75
C LYS A 125 -0.92 11.13 -4.21
N TRP A 126 0.31 11.56 -3.99
CA TRP A 126 1.39 10.66 -3.55
C TRP A 126 1.13 10.02 -2.19
N LEU A 127 0.41 10.68 -1.28
CA LEU A 127 0.02 10.06 -0.02
C LEU A 127 -0.90 8.84 -0.23
N GLU A 128 -1.76 8.87 -1.24
CA GLU A 128 -2.61 7.74 -1.62
C GLU A 128 -1.77 6.60 -2.23
N VAL A 129 -0.80 6.94 -3.09
CA VAL A 129 0.18 5.99 -3.65
C VAL A 129 0.98 5.31 -2.54
N PHE A 130 1.51 6.08 -1.59
CA PHE A 130 2.32 5.59 -0.48
C PHE A 130 1.52 4.72 0.48
N LYS A 131 0.27 5.09 0.76
CA LYS A 131 -0.66 4.24 1.49
C LYS A 131 -0.85 2.90 0.77
N ARG A 132 -0.98 2.92 -0.56
CA ARG A 132 -1.17 1.72 -1.37
C ARG A 132 0.05 0.80 -1.33
N LEU A 133 1.25 1.35 -1.49
CA LEU A 133 2.51 0.61 -1.37
C LEU A 133 2.66 -0.03 0.02
N ARG A 134 2.33 0.71 1.09
CA ARG A 134 2.36 0.18 2.47
C ARG A 134 1.41 -1.01 2.65
N ILE A 135 0.19 -0.93 2.12
CA ILE A 135 -0.78 -2.04 2.14
C ILE A 135 -0.22 -3.30 1.45
N GLN A 136 0.58 -3.11 0.40
CA GLN A 136 1.22 -4.21 -0.34
C GLN A 136 2.52 -4.71 0.29
N GLY A 137 2.96 -4.12 1.42
CA GLY A 137 4.17 -4.54 2.12
C GLY A 137 5.48 -3.98 1.54
N PHE A 138 5.42 -2.91 0.75
CA PHE A 138 6.61 -2.31 0.14
C PHE A 138 7.51 -1.58 1.16
N GLY A 139 6.96 -1.25 2.33
CA GLY A 139 7.62 -0.49 3.38
C GLY A 139 6.80 0.74 3.79
N ASP A 140 7.36 1.52 4.70
CA ASP A 140 6.74 2.75 5.19
C ASP A 140 7.30 3.98 4.48
N PHE A 141 6.47 4.56 3.63
CA PHE A 141 6.79 5.74 2.84
C PHE A 141 6.39 7.03 3.56
N TYR A 142 7.25 8.04 3.46
CA TYR A 142 7.02 9.40 3.97
C TYR A 142 7.49 10.43 2.95
N LEU A 143 6.72 11.50 2.79
CA LEU A 143 7.11 12.70 2.05
C LEU A 143 7.43 13.81 3.06
N LYS A 144 8.62 14.41 2.95
CA LYS A 144 8.99 15.60 3.73
C LYS A 144 9.71 16.59 2.82
N ASP A 145 9.05 17.71 2.53
CA ASP A 145 9.53 18.71 1.58
C ASP A 145 9.86 18.06 0.22
N LYS A 146 11.14 18.07 -0.16
CA LYS A 146 11.67 17.44 -1.39
C LYS A 146 12.23 16.02 -1.17
N TYR A 147 12.05 15.44 0.02
CA TYR A 147 12.61 14.15 0.36
C TYR A 147 11.54 13.07 0.46
N ILE A 148 11.80 11.93 -0.17
CA ILE A 148 11.04 10.70 0.00
C ILE A 148 11.85 9.78 0.91
N LEU A 149 11.22 9.27 1.97
CA LEU A 149 11.83 8.32 2.90
C LEU A 149 11.11 6.98 2.84
N ILE A 150 11.87 5.89 2.87
CA ILE A 150 11.36 4.52 2.99
C ILE A 150 11.96 3.87 4.23
N LYS A 151 11.11 3.47 5.19
CA LYS A 151 11.50 2.62 6.32
C LYS A 151 11.05 1.19 6.08
N ALA A 152 11.80 0.23 6.65
CA ALA A 152 11.55 -1.21 6.50
C ALA A 152 11.24 -1.65 5.05
N PRO A 153 12.07 -1.24 4.06
CA PRO A 153 11.89 -1.71 2.69
C PRO A 153 12.12 -3.23 2.59
N PHE A 154 11.36 -3.90 1.74
CA PHE A 154 11.54 -5.35 1.49
C PHE A 154 12.66 -5.67 0.48
N ILE A 155 13.25 -4.65 -0.16
CA ILE A 155 14.43 -4.77 -1.01
C ILE A 155 15.53 -3.93 -0.38
N SER A 156 16.76 -4.46 -0.31
CA SER A 156 17.88 -3.78 0.37
C SER A 156 18.68 -2.88 -0.57
N GLU A 157 18.51 -3.03 -1.87
CA GLU A 157 19.25 -2.35 -2.92
C GLU A 157 18.60 -0.99 -3.23
N THR A 158 19.24 0.09 -2.77
CA THR A 158 18.68 1.45 -2.89
C THR A 158 18.49 1.92 -4.34
N GLU A 159 19.33 1.47 -5.29
CA GLU A 159 19.19 1.81 -6.71
C GLU A 159 17.90 1.24 -7.32
N ILE A 160 17.47 0.05 -6.89
CA ILE A 160 16.18 -0.52 -7.31
C ILE A 160 15.04 0.38 -6.83
N TRP A 161 15.12 0.87 -5.59
CA TRP A 161 14.11 1.79 -5.05
C TRP A 161 14.10 3.15 -5.71
N ALA A 162 15.28 3.72 -6.01
CA ALA A 162 15.40 4.96 -6.76
C ALA A 162 14.67 4.79 -8.11
N GLY A 163 15.05 3.77 -8.88
CA GLY A 163 14.41 3.47 -10.16
C GLY A 163 12.90 3.25 -10.01
N PHE A 164 12.47 2.46 -9.03
CA PHE A 164 11.06 2.18 -8.77
C PHE A 164 10.25 3.46 -8.55
N LEU A 165 10.72 4.36 -7.70
CA LEU A 165 10.04 5.63 -7.45
C LEU A 165 10.08 6.56 -8.67
N GLU A 166 11.19 6.58 -9.42
CA GLU A 166 11.30 7.36 -10.66
C GLU A 166 10.26 6.94 -11.69
N GLY A 167 10.14 5.63 -11.96
CA GLY A 167 9.15 5.09 -12.90
C GLY A 167 7.71 5.24 -12.39
N LEU A 168 7.49 5.08 -11.09
CA LEU A 168 6.16 5.17 -10.49
C LEU A 168 5.64 6.61 -10.46
N LEU A 169 6.48 7.56 -10.03
CA LEU A 169 6.07 8.95 -9.76
C LEU A 169 6.42 9.90 -10.92
N ASN A 170 7.17 9.43 -11.92
CA ASN A 170 7.69 10.21 -13.04
C ASN A 170 8.52 11.41 -12.57
N VAL A 171 9.51 11.15 -11.73
CA VAL A 171 10.48 12.11 -11.18
C VAL A 171 11.90 11.57 -11.34
N GLU A 172 12.91 12.40 -11.09
CA GLU A 172 14.31 11.98 -11.01
C GLU A 172 14.78 12.11 -9.56
N LEU A 173 15.50 11.12 -9.04
CA LEU A 173 15.88 11.05 -7.64
C LEU A 173 17.41 11.01 -7.44
N ASP A 174 17.88 11.74 -6.44
CA ASP A 174 19.24 11.60 -5.92
C ASP A 174 19.24 10.80 -4.61
N ILE A 175 20.13 9.81 -4.52
CA ILE A 175 20.20 8.90 -3.37
C ILE A 175 21.04 9.54 -2.26
N LYS A 176 20.47 9.66 -1.06
CA LYS A 176 21.17 10.25 0.10
C LYS A 176 21.66 9.23 1.11
N THR A 177 21.06 8.04 1.15
CA THR A 177 21.48 6.95 2.03
C THR A 177 21.41 5.63 1.26
N SER A 178 22.44 4.78 1.44
CA SER A 178 22.51 3.44 0.86
C SER A 178 22.03 2.34 1.81
N THR A 179 21.60 2.71 3.02
CA THR A 179 21.08 1.78 4.04
C THR A 179 19.77 2.33 4.61
N PRO A 180 18.83 1.45 5.05
CA PRO A 180 17.57 1.90 5.62
C PRO A 180 17.77 2.75 6.89
N PRO A 181 17.00 3.84 7.07
CA PRO A 181 15.96 4.32 6.17
C PRO A 181 16.54 4.91 4.87
N PHE A 182 15.98 4.52 3.72
CA PHE A 182 16.37 5.11 2.45
C PHE A 182 15.82 6.51 2.36
N VAL A 183 16.67 7.43 1.90
CA VAL A 183 16.34 8.84 1.71
C VAL A 183 16.69 9.21 0.28
N PHE A 184 15.68 9.71 -0.44
CA PHE A 184 15.81 10.18 -1.82
C PHE A 184 15.45 11.66 -1.87
N GLU A 185 16.24 12.45 -2.58
CA GLU A 185 15.92 13.84 -2.88
C GLU A 185 15.33 13.94 -4.29
N ILE A 186 14.17 14.60 -4.41
CA ILE A 186 13.55 14.90 -5.70
C ILE A 186 14.37 15.99 -6.37
N THR A 187 14.92 15.67 -7.54
CA THR A 187 15.64 16.63 -8.36
C THR A 187 14.67 17.37 -9.28
N PRO A 188 14.82 18.70 -9.47
CA PRO A 188 14.02 19.41 -10.46
C PRO A 188 14.31 18.85 -11.85
N GLN A 189 13.26 18.50 -12.58
CA GLN A 189 13.39 18.14 -13.99
C GLN A 189 13.93 19.36 -14.75
N LEU A 190 15.18 19.31 -15.19
CA LEU A 190 15.66 20.19 -16.25
C LEU A 190 14.85 19.83 -17.49
N ASN A 191 13.86 20.65 -17.83
CA ASN A 191 13.06 20.54 -19.05
C ASN A 191 13.96 20.13 -20.22
N LYS A 192 13.79 18.89 -20.71
CA LYS A 192 14.34 18.43 -21.98
C LYS A 192 13.25 18.48 -23.03
#